data_AF-A0A4P6MXV5-F1
#
_entry.id   AF-A0A4P6MXV5-F1
#
_cell.length_a   1.000
_cell.length_b   1.000
_cell.length_c   1.000
_cell.angle_alpha   90.00
_cell.angle_beta   90.00
_cell.angle_gamma   90.00
#
_symmetry.space_group_name_H-M   'P 1'
#
loop_
_entity.id
_entity.type
_entity.pdbx_description
1 polymer ?
#
loop_
_entity_poly.entity_id
_entity_poly.type
_entity_poly.pdbx_seq_one_letter_code
_entity_poly.pdbx_strand_id
1 'polypeptide(L)'
;MTNEYSISFEAIAPASLEALSHAFYEHFDGVLVERAGQVIVTVHVDGVDAVDAARTAIADLEDESTLGLSICHVDLDLVDGPEVGRRLGVTRQAVQNWAVGTRGQGFPRPLGCPGGKRIWAWGEVVAWARDRLGSQEAPTLTRDEAARVDALLAQRRNLTSATA
;
A
#
# COMPACT_ATOMS: atom_id res chain seq x y z
N MET A 1 1.01 -11.71 -18.95
CA MET A 1 1.38 -12.41 -17.70
C MET A 1 0.98 -11.47 -16.58
N THR A 2 0.21 -11.95 -15.61
CA THR A 2 -0.16 -11.19 -14.41
C THR A 2 0.87 -11.42 -13.32
N ASN A 3 1.07 -10.42 -12.46
CA ASN A 3 1.82 -10.54 -11.21
C ASN A 3 0.86 -10.36 -10.04
N GLU A 4 1.14 -11.03 -8.93
CA GLU A 4 0.47 -10.80 -7.66
C GLU A 4 1.04 -9.54 -6.99
N TYR A 5 0.15 -8.66 -6.51
CA TYR A 5 0.47 -7.41 -5.83
C TYR A 5 -0.14 -7.39 -4.44
N SER A 6 0.59 -6.89 -3.44
CA SER A 6 0.08 -6.62 -2.10
C SER A 6 -0.29 -5.15 -2.00
N ILE A 7 -1.58 -4.80 -1.88
CA ILE A 7 -2.06 -3.42 -1.98
C ILE A 7 -2.82 -3.04 -0.73
N SER A 8 -2.45 -1.92 -0.12
CA SER A 8 -3.09 -1.40 1.09
C SER A 8 -3.90 -0.13 0.80
N PHE A 9 -5.07 -0.03 1.40
CA PHE A 9 -5.94 1.13 1.32
C PHE A 9 -6.42 1.55 2.71
N GLU A 10 -6.62 2.85 2.90
CA GLU A 10 -7.52 3.34 3.93
C GLU A 10 -8.96 3.23 3.45
N ALA A 11 -9.84 2.74 4.31
CA ALA A 11 -11.25 2.58 4.03
C ALA A 11 -12.13 3.09 5.19
N ILE A 12 -13.40 3.34 4.87
CA ILE A 12 -14.47 3.45 5.87
C ILE A 12 -15.28 2.15 5.80
N ALA A 13 -15.41 1.49 6.94
CA ALA A 13 -16.18 0.27 7.08
C ALA A 13 -17.66 0.58 7.37
N PRO A 14 -18.63 -0.09 6.71
CA PRO A 14 -20.06 0.12 6.96
C PRO A 14 -20.53 -0.52 8.29
N ALA A 15 -19.72 -1.41 8.87
CA ALA A 15 -19.98 -2.10 10.14
C ALA A 15 -18.67 -2.29 10.92
N SER A 16 -18.73 -2.90 12.11
CA SER A 16 -17.53 -3.21 12.88
C SER A 16 -16.63 -4.21 12.14
N LEU A 17 -15.31 -4.13 12.36
CA LEU A 17 -14.37 -5.06 11.74
C LEU A 17 -14.65 -6.52 12.13
N GLU A 18 -15.09 -6.75 13.37
CA GLU A 18 -15.50 -8.09 13.83
C GLU A 18 -16.64 -8.65 12.96
N ALA A 19 -17.64 -7.83 12.61
CA ALA A 19 -18.75 -8.24 11.77
C ALA A 19 -18.32 -8.51 10.32
N LEU A 20 -17.36 -7.73 9.80
CA LEU A 20 -16.85 -7.86 8.44
C LEU A 20 -15.79 -8.96 8.28
N SER A 21 -15.15 -9.39 9.36
CA SER A 21 -13.98 -10.27 9.32
C SER A 21 -14.28 -11.60 8.62
N HIS A 22 -15.44 -12.22 8.89
CA HIS A 22 -15.78 -13.50 8.27
C HIS A 22 -15.90 -13.37 6.75
N ALA A 23 -16.71 -12.39 6.29
CA ALA A 23 -16.90 -12.15 4.86
C ALA A 23 -15.58 -11.76 4.16
N PHE A 24 -14.73 -10.97 4.83
CA PHE A 24 -13.43 -10.58 4.31
C PHE A 24 -12.54 -11.80 4.04
N TYR A 25 -12.32 -12.66 5.05
CA TYR A 25 -11.43 -13.83 4.89
C TYR A 25 -12.03 -14.96 4.05
N GLU A 26 -13.33 -14.92 3.75
CA GLU A 26 -13.96 -15.84 2.79
C GLU A 26 -13.70 -15.42 1.33
N HIS A 27 -13.63 -14.11 1.05
CA HIS A 27 -13.55 -13.58 -0.31
C HIS A 27 -12.16 -13.07 -0.70
N PHE A 28 -11.34 -12.68 0.28
CA PHE A 28 -10.07 -12.01 0.05
C PHE A 28 -8.92 -12.70 0.78
N ASP A 29 -7.77 -12.81 0.11
CA ASP A 29 -6.49 -13.04 0.76
C ASP A 29 -5.87 -11.70 1.14
N GLY A 30 -5.65 -11.47 2.43
CA GLY A 30 -5.25 -10.16 2.91
C GLY A 30 -5.39 -9.98 4.41
N VAL A 31 -5.39 -8.72 4.82
CA VAL A 31 -5.47 -8.29 6.20
C VAL A 31 -6.43 -7.13 6.31
N LEU A 32 -7.37 -7.22 7.24
CA LEU A 32 -8.27 -6.13 7.61
C LEU A 32 -8.00 -5.74 9.07
N VAL A 33 -7.53 -4.52 9.31
CA VAL A 33 -7.11 -4.06 10.64
C VAL A 33 -7.51 -2.61 10.90
N GLU A 34 -7.63 -2.26 12.18
CA GLU A 34 -7.71 -0.86 12.61
C GLU A 34 -6.33 -0.41 13.11
N ARG A 35 -5.83 0.71 12.56
CA ARG A 35 -4.56 1.31 12.94
C ARG A 35 -4.76 2.80 13.17
N ALA A 36 -4.47 3.26 14.39
CA ALA A 36 -4.60 4.68 14.76
C ALA A 36 -6.00 5.28 14.45
N GLY A 37 -7.06 4.47 14.58
CA GLY A 37 -8.44 4.88 14.29
C GLY A 37 -8.82 4.87 12.80
N GLN A 38 -7.95 4.37 11.92
CA GLN A 38 -8.22 4.18 10.49
C GLN A 38 -8.36 2.70 10.19
N VAL A 39 -9.34 2.35 9.34
CA VAL A 39 -9.44 0.97 8.82
C VAL A 39 -8.47 0.85 7.65
N ILE A 40 -7.49 -0.03 7.80
CA ILE A 40 -6.54 -0.38 6.75
C ILE A 40 -6.90 -1.77 6.24
N VAL A 41 -7.11 -1.86 4.93
CA VAL A 41 -7.34 -3.12 4.23
C VAL A 41 -6.18 -3.36 3.27
N THR A 42 -5.51 -4.49 3.45
CA THR A 42 -4.46 -4.98 2.55
C THR A 42 -4.98 -6.22 1.84
N VAL A 43 -4.86 -6.28 0.53
CA VAL A 43 -5.26 -7.45 -0.28
C VAL A 43 -4.15 -7.87 -1.22
N HIS A 44 -4.10 -9.18 -1.51
CA HIS A 44 -3.24 -9.75 -2.53
C HIS A 44 -4.06 -9.98 -3.81
N VAL A 45 -3.67 -9.31 -4.89
CA VAL A 45 -4.43 -9.31 -6.14
C VAL A 45 -3.53 -9.49 -7.35
N ASP A 46 -3.99 -10.29 -8.31
CA ASP A 46 -3.34 -10.42 -9.59
C ASP A 46 -3.67 -9.24 -10.51
N GLY A 47 -2.67 -8.72 -11.21
CA GLY A 47 -2.87 -7.69 -12.22
C GLY A 47 -1.82 -7.68 -13.31
N VAL A 48 -2.15 -7.04 -14.42
CA VAL A 48 -1.20 -6.80 -15.53
C VAL A 48 -0.17 -5.75 -15.12
N ASP A 49 -0.60 -4.75 -14.36
CA ASP A 49 0.23 -3.81 -13.64
C ASP A 49 -0.40 -3.46 -12.27
N ALA A 50 0.34 -2.73 -11.43
CA ALA A 50 -0.07 -2.41 -10.06
C ALA A 50 -1.33 -1.51 -10.01
N VAL A 51 -1.51 -0.63 -11.00
CA VAL A 51 -2.64 0.31 -11.03
C VAL A 51 -3.91 -0.42 -11.43
N ASP A 52 -3.84 -1.30 -12.44
CA ASP A 52 -4.97 -2.14 -12.82
C ASP A 52 -5.34 -3.12 -11.70
N ALA A 53 -4.35 -3.71 -11.03
CA ALA A 53 -4.58 -4.55 -9.86
C ALA A 53 -5.31 -3.79 -8.74
N ALA A 54 -4.87 -2.55 -8.44
CA ALA A 54 -5.52 -1.68 -7.46
C ALA A 54 -6.97 -1.34 -7.85
N ARG A 55 -7.25 -1.10 -9.13
CA ARG A 55 -8.60 -0.78 -9.61
C ARG A 55 -9.55 -1.95 -9.43
N THR A 56 -9.10 -3.17 -9.73
CA THR A 56 -9.87 -4.39 -9.48
C THR A 56 -10.13 -4.56 -7.98
N ALA A 57 -9.09 -4.45 -7.15
CA ALA A 57 -9.20 -4.53 -5.70
C ALA A 57 -10.21 -3.54 -5.12
N ILE A 58 -10.19 -2.29 -5.60
CA ILE A 58 -11.14 -1.25 -5.18
C ILE A 58 -12.57 -1.68 -5.53
N ALA A 59 -12.82 -2.13 -6.76
CA ALA A 59 -14.17 -2.53 -7.18
C ALA A 59 -14.71 -3.69 -6.33
N ASP A 60 -13.87 -4.69 -6.06
CA ASP A 60 -14.27 -5.88 -5.30
C ASP A 60 -14.52 -5.55 -3.82
N LEU A 61 -13.67 -4.71 -3.21
CA LEU A 61 -13.81 -4.27 -1.82
C LEU A 61 -15.02 -3.35 -1.60
N GLU A 62 -15.39 -2.57 -2.60
CA GLU A 62 -16.55 -1.65 -2.56
C GLU A 62 -17.88 -2.34 -2.90
N ASP A 63 -17.87 -3.61 -3.35
CA ASP A 63 -19.09 -4.34 -3.68
C ASP A 63 -19.97 -4.52 -2.41
N GLU A 64 -21.18 -3.97 -2.45
CA GLU A 64 -22.15 -4.05 -1.35
C GLU A 64 -22.62 -5.47 -1.05
N SER A 65 -22.49 -6.39 -2.02
CA SER A 65 -22.82 -7.80 -1.84
C SER A 65 -21.75 -8.58 -1.05
N THR A 66 -20.55 -8.02 -0.89
CA THR A 66 -19.44 -8.65 -0.16
C THR A 66 -19.13 -7.90 1.14
N LEU A 67 -18.60 -6.67 1.05
CA LEU A 67 -18.12 -5.89 2.18
C LEU A 67 -18.70 -4.48 2.23
N GLY A 68 -18.95 -3.86 1.07
CA GLY A 68 -19.41 -2.48 0.97
C GLY A 68 -18.45 -1.48 1.62
N LEU A 69 -17.13 -1.71 1.58
CA LEU A 69 -16.16 -0.74 2.08
C LEU A 69 -16.23 0.54 1.24
N SER A 70 -15.91 1.68 1.82
CA SER A 70 -15.70 2.92 1.06
C SER A 70 -14.21 3.24 1.02
N ILE A 71 -13.56 3.02 -0.11
CA ILE A 71 -12.11 3.22 -0.24
C ILE A 71 -11.78 4.72 -0.32
N CYS A 72 -10.92 5.17 0.59
CA CYS A 72 -10.59 6.59 0.76
C CYS A 72 -9.33 6.98 0.01
N HIS A 73 -8.23 6.27 0.23
CA HIS A 73 -6.96 6.49 -0.46
C HIS A 73 -6.05 5.27 -0.32
N VAL A 74 -5.00 5.21 -1.13
CA VAL A 74 -3.94 4.21 -1.01
C VAL A 74 -3.11 4.47 0.26
N ASP A 75 -2.91 3.44 1.08
CA ASP A 75 -1.93 3.50 2.16
C ASP A 75 -0.54 3.20 1.60
N LEU A 76 0.38 4.17 1.72
CA LEU A 76 1.76 4.04 1.22
C LEU A 76 2.67 3.17 2.10
N ASP A 77 2.13 2.65 3.21
CA ASP A 77 2.84 1.91 4.24
C ASP A 77 4.16 2.60 4.62
N LEU A 78 4.03 3.75 5.28
CA LEU A 78 5.18 4.59 5.58
C LEU A 78 6.12 3.90 6.59
N VAL A 79 7.37 3.71 6.18
CA VAL A 79 8.40 3.01 6.95
C VAL A 79 9.60 3.90 7.27
N ASP A 80 10.27 3.58 8.37
CA ASP A 80 11.56 4.17 8.74
C ASP A 80 12.73 3.22 8.43
N GLY A 81 13.96 3.67 8.70
CA GLY A 81 15.16 2.87 8.42
C GLY A 81 15.22 1.53 9.19
N PRO A 82 14.97 1.51 10.51
CA PRO A 82 14.83 0.26 11.27
C PRO A 82 13.80 -0.72 10.67
N GLU A 83 12.63 -0.22 10.28
CA GLU A 83 11.54 -1.04 9.75
C GLU A 83 11.88 -1.61 8.36
N VAL A 84 12.49 -0.80 7.49
CA VAL A 84 13.05 -1.29 6.21
C VAL A 84 14.06 -2.40 6.47
N GLY A 85 14.95 -2.21 7.44
CA GLY A 85 15.94 -3.22 7.80
C GLY A 85 15.30 -4.52 8.28
N ARG A 86 14.33 -4.42 9.17
CA ARG A 86 13.57 -5.56 9.71
C ARG A 86 12.87 -6.34 8.61
N ARG A 87 12.14 -5.66 7.72
CA ARG A 87 11.37 -6.32 6.64
C ARG A 87 12.27 -6.97 5.60
N LEU A 88 13.32 -6.26 5.16
CA LEU A 88 14.27 -6.79 4.18
C LEU A 88 15.31 -7.77 4.77
N GLY A 89 15.27 -8.06 6.08
CA GLY A 89 16.25 -8.93 6.74
C GLY A 89 17.68 -8.37 6.75
N VAL A 90 17.84 -7.05 6.71
CA VAL A 90 19.14 -6.37 6.70
C VAL A 90 19.33 -5.49 7.93
N THR A 91 20.58 -5.08 8.20
CA THR A 91 20.85 -4.20 9.34
C THR A 91 20.38 -2.78 9.08
N ARG A 92 19.95 -2.07 10.14
CA ARG A 92 19.67 -0.63 10.09
C ARG A 92 20.86 0.18 9.51
N GLN A 93 22.09 -0.24 9.80
CA GLN A 93 23.30 0.41 9.28
C GLN A 93 23.43 0.25 7.75
N ALA A 94 23.02 -0.90 7.20
CA ALA A 94 22.97 -1.10 5.75
C ALA A 94 22.00 -0.12 5.09
N VAL A 95 20.79 0.02 5.65
CA VAL A 95 19.78 0.98 5.18
C VAL A 95 20.29 2.41 5.25
N GLN A 96 20.97 2.78 6.34
CA GLN A 96 21.58 4.10 6.47
C GLN A 96 22.64 4.34 5.39
N ASN A 97 23.51 3.36 5.12
CA ASN A 97 24.55 3.46 4.09
C ASN A 97 23.96 3.61 2.67
N TRP A 98 22.79 3.01 2.41
CA TRP A 98 22.07 3.23 1.16
C TRP A 98 21.49 4.64 1.08
N ALA A 99 20.81 5.07 2.15
CA ALA A 99 20.17 6.38 2.22
C ALA A 99 21.14 7.57 2.10
N VAL A 100 22.39 7.43 2.56
CA VAL A 100 23.42 8.47 2.42
C VAL A 100 24.25 8.37 1.13
N GLY A 101 23.94 7.39 0.27
CA GLY A 101 24.59 7.24 -1.03
C GLY A 101 26.00 6.62 -0.99
N THR A 102 26.52 6.26 0.19
CA THR A 102 27.85 5.64 0.32
C THR A 102 27.90 4.23 -0.29
N ARG A 103 26.77 3.51 -0.35
CA ARG A 103 26.65 2.16 -0.95
C ARG A 103 25.34 1.90 -1.71
N GLY A 104 24.45 2.89 -1.85
CA GLY A 104 23.11 2.70 -2.41
C GLY A 104 22.84 3.57 -3.63
N GLN A 105 23.48 3.28 -4.76
CA GLN A 105 23.07 3.91 -6.02
C GLN A 105 21.61 3.58 -6.29
N GLY A 106 20.77 4.60 -6.42
CA GLY A 106 19.35 4.46 -6.74
C GLY A 106 18.43 4.10 -5.56
N PHE A 107 18.91 4.04 -4.31
CA PHE A 107 17.99 3.87 -3.16
C PHE A 107 17.00 5.05 -3.10
N PRO A 108 15.70 4.81 -2.84
CA PRO A 108 14.70 5.86 -2.95
C PRO A 108 14.95 7.02 -2.00
N ARG A 109 14.62 8.23 -2.49
CA ARG A 109 14.64 9.43 -1.66
C ARG A 109 13.52 9.31 -0.61
N PRO A 110 13.76 9.72 0.65
CA PRO A 110 12.71 9.73 1.65
C PRO A 110 11.60 10.70 1.27
N LEU A 111 10.36 10.34 1.62
CA LEU A 111 9.18 11.18 1.49
C LEU A 111 9.27 12.42 2.39
N GLY A 112 9.88 12.25 3.56
CA GLY A 112 10.06 13.31 4.55
C GLY A 112 11.06 12.92 5.62
N CYS A 113 11.35 13.88 6.52
CA CYS A 113 12.30 13.69 7.61
C CYS A 113 11.78 14.30 8.94
N PRO A 114 10.57 13.94 9.42
CA PRO A 114 10.03 14.50 10.65
C PRO A 114 10.96 14.19 11.84
N GLY A 115 11.34 15.22 12.59
CA GLY A 115 12.25 15.08 13.74
C GLY A 115 13.62 14.48 13.38
N GLY A 116 14.08 14.63 12.13
CA GLY A 116 15.33 14.03 11.65
C GLY A 116 15.25 12.55 11.29
N LYS A 117 14.06 11.94 11.38
CA LYS A 117 13.82 10.54 11.02
C LYS A 117 13.34 10.45 9.57
N ARG A 118 14.17 9.89 8.69
CA ARG A 118 13.80 9.66 7.28
C ARG A 118 12.67 8.63 7.19
N ILE A 119 11.66 8.94 6.39
CA ILE A 119 10.48 8.11 6.12
C ILE A 119 10.41 7.83 4.63
N TRP A 120 10.07 6.60 4.26
CA TRP A 120 9.92 6.16 2.87
C TRP A 120 8.53 5.57 2.65
N ALA A 121 8.05 5.63 1.40
CA ALA A 121 6.96 4.79 0.95
C ALA A 121 7.50 3.37 0.72
N TRP A 122 6.80 2.35 1.22
CA TRP A 122 7.28 0.98 1.15
C TRP A 122 7.42 0.49 -0.30
N GLY A 123 6.49 0.85 -1.19
CA GLY A 123 6.54 0.42 -2.60
C GLY A 123 7.79 0.85 -3.36
N GLU A 124 8.31 2.05 -3.06
CA GLU A 124 9.60 2.51 -3.63
C GLU A 124 10.77 1.64 -3.14
N VAL A 125 10.74 1.25 -1.87
CA VAL A 125 11.76 0.40 -1.25
C VAL A 125 11.69 -1.02 -1.82
N VAL A 126 10.48 -1.57 -1.97
CA VAL A 126 10.26 -2.90 -2.57
C VAL A 126 10.72 -2.92 -4.02
N ALA A 127 10.32 -1.94 -4.84
CA ALA A 127 10.75 -1.85 -6.22
C ALA A 127 12.28 -1.83 -6.35
N TRP A 128 12.95 -1.01 -5.53
CA TRP A 128 14.40 -0.96 -5.49
C TRP A 128 15.03 -2.27 -4.98
N ALA A 129 14.49 -2.88 -3.92
CA ALA A 129 15.04 -4.09 -3.31
C ALA A 129 14.87 -5.32 -4.22
N ARG A 130 13.78 -5.41 -4.96
CA ARG A 130 13.57 -6.46 -5.98
C ARG A 130 14.61 -6.33 -7.10
N ASP A 131 14.80 -5.12 -7.63
CA ASP A 131 15.78 -4.83 -8.69
C ASP A 131 17.24 -5.05 -8.24
N ARG A 132 17.60 -4.57 -7.04
CA ARG A 132 19.01 -4.50 -6.60
C ARG A 132 19.46 -5.61 -5.68
N LEU A 133 18.54 -6.20 -4.92
CA LEU A 133 18.85 -7.22 -3.91
C LEU A 133 18.21 -8.58 -4.22
N GLY A 134 17.38 -8.68 -5.27
CA GLY A 134 16.63 -9.90 -5.56
C GLY A 134 15.59 -10.24 -4.48
N SER A 135 15.07 -9.21 -3.79
CA SER A 135 14.05 -9.38 -2.76
C SER A 135 12.84 -10.14 -3.29
N GLN A 136 12.26 -11.00 -2.44
CA GLN A 136 11.03 -11.76 -2.75
C GLN A 136 9.77 -11.07 -2.19
N GLU A 137 9.90 -9.88 -1.61
CA GLU A 137 8.77 -9.06 -1.18
C GLU A 137 7.78 -8.87 -2.34
N ALA A 138 6.49 -9.07 -2.06
CA ALA A 138 5.43 -8.87 -3.05
C ALA A 138 5.47 -7.43 -3.58
N PRO A 139 5.38 -7.20 -4.90
CA PRO A 139 5.32 -5.85 -5.43
C PRO A 139 4.07 -5.14 -4.89
N THR A 140 4.19 -3.84 -4.70
CA THR A 140 3.11 -2.95 -4.28
C THR A 140 3.24 -1.62 -5.03
N LEU A 141 2.30 -0.71 -4.86
CA LEU A 141 2.29 0.56 -5.59
C LEU A 141 3.48 1.42 -5.20
N THR A 142 4.22 1.87 -6.21
CA THR A 142 5.10 3.03 -6.07
C THR A 142 4.28 4.28 -5.76
N ARG A 143 4.95 5.36 -5.33
CA ARG A 143 4.23 6.59 -4.98
C ARG A 143 3.49 7.18 -6.17
N ASP A 144 4.08 7.12 -7.36
CA ASP A 144 3.48 7.68 -8.56
C ASP A 144 2.28 6.85 -9.03
N GLU A 145 2.30 5.52 -8.83
CA GLU A 145 1.15 4.65 -9.08
C GLU A 145 0.04 4.90 -8.07
N ALA A 146 0.37 4.99 -6.78
CA ALA A 146 -0.57 5.33 -5.73
C ALA A 146 -1.26 6.69 -6.00
N ALA A 147 -0.50 7.70 -6.42
CA ALA A 147 -1.05 9.01 -6.80
C ALA A 147 -2.04 8.94 -7.97
N ARG A 148 -1.85 8.02 -8.94
CA ARG A 148 -2.82 7.80 -10.03
C ARG A 148 -4.11 7.18 -9.51
N VAL A 149 -4.01 6.22 -8.60
CA VAL A 149 -5.17 5.57 -7.97
C VAL A 149 -5.93 6.56 -7.09
N ASP A 150 -5.23 7.36 -6.29
CA ASP A 150 -5.85 8.40 -5.46
C ASP A 150 -6.53 9.48 -6.31
N ALA A 151 -5.94 9.85 -7.46
CA ALA A 151 -6.58 10.77 -8.39
C ALA A 151 -7.89 10.20 -8.94
N LEU A 152 -7.95 8.89 -9.24
CA LEU A 152 -9.19 8.20 -9.64
C LEU A 152 -10.23 8.23 -8.50
N LEU A 153 -9.85 7.89 -7.28
CA LEU A 153 -10.73 7.91 -6.11
C LEU A 153 -11.30 9.32 -5.86
N ALA A 154 -10.45 10.36 -5.97
CA ALA A 154 -10.87 11.75 -5.84
C ALA A 154 -11.88 12.16 -6.93
N GLN A 155 -11.68 11.74 -8.17
CA GLN A 155 -12.62 12.01 -9.26
C GLN A 155 -13.99 11.36 -9.02
N ARG A 156 -14.02 10.10 -8.53
CA ARG A 156 -15.27 9.40 -8.21
C ARG A 156 -16.06 10.12 -7.12
N ARG A 157 -15.40 10.57 -6.04
CA ARG A 157 -16.05 11.36 -4.98
C ARG A 157 -16.70 12.63 -5.50
N ASN A 158 -16.00 13.38 -6.36
CA ASN A 158 -16.53 14.62 -6.92
C ASN A 158 -17.77 14.41 -7.79
N LEU A 159 -17.85 13.30 -8.53
CA LEU A 159 -19.03 12.96 -9.35
C LEU A 159 -20.24 12.60 -8.48
N THR A 160 -20.03 11.86 -7.39
CA THR A 160 -21.10 11.52 -6.44
C THR A 160 -21.63 12.78 -5.73
N SER A 161 -20.75 13.71 -5.33
CA SER A 161 -21.15 14.97 -4.69
C SER A 161 -21.85 15.96 -5.63
N ALA A 162 -21.65 15.85 -6.95
CA ALA A 162 -22.30 16.72 -7.94
C ALA A 162 -23.70 16.23 -8.37
N THR A 163 -24.07 15.00 -8.03
CA THR A 163 -25.33 14.35 -8.45
C THR A 163 -26.34 14.27 -7.29
N ALA A 164 -25.97 14.71 -6.09
CA ALA A 164 -26.81 14.80 -4.89
C ALA A 164 -27.30 16.25 -4.67
#